data_AF-A0A930VCD3-F1
#
_entry.id   AF-A0A930VCD3-F1
#
_cell.length_a   1.000
_cell.length_b   1.000
_cell.length_c   1.000
_cell.angle_alpha   90.00
_cell.angle_beta   90.00
_cell.angle_gamma   90.00
#
_symmetry.space_group_name_H-M   'P 1'
#
loop_
_entity.id
_entity.type
_entity.pdbx_description
1 polymer ?
#
loop_
_entity_poly.entity_id
_entity_poly.type
_entity_poly.pdbx_seq_one_letter_code
_entity_poly.pdbx_strand_id
1 'polypeptide(L)'
;MTDDPDGTVQGPRDAAANALGALALVVSDEMTRAVVAAADQASTTDAAALVSLAQFLDGATLDRVHRVLGVTPSGAVRLVDRLERNGLVRRDAGPDGRSRAVRLTDEGRGRARDAQAARAAYLSSLTAALSAEEVDVLRGLIGTVMTGVVAHKDGGAWTCRLCDLTACRRPQGECPALNAARQTYGVAEHAE
;
A
#
# COMPACT_ATOMS: atom_id res chain seq x y z
N MET A 1 36.83 -28.35 -23.68
CA MET A 1 36.18 -27.04 -23.47
C MET A 1 35.41 -27.20 -22.18
N THR A 2 36.09 -26.84 -21.10
CA THR A 2 35.84 -27.22 -19.71
C THR A 2 34.67 -26.44 -19.11
N ASP A 3 33.81 -27.17 -18.39
CA ASP A 3 32.95 -26.64 -17.33
C ASP A 3 33.76 -25.74 -16.40
N ASP A 4 33.22 -24.56 -16.11
CA ASP A 4 33.67 -23.68 -15.04
C ASP A 4 32.66 -23.79 -13.87
N PRO A 5 32.99 -24.48 -12.77
CA PRO A 5 32.06 -24.80 -11.70
C PRO A 5 31.91 -23.69 -10.64
N ASP A 6 32.50 -22.50 -10.86
CA ASP A 6 32.44 -21.34 -9.93
C ASP A 6 31.88 -20.05 -10.59
N GLY A 7 31.24 -20.19 -11.75
CA GLY A 7 30.83 -19.10 -12.65
C GLY A 7 29.58 -18.33 -12.21
N THR A 8 29.73 -17.49 -11.18
CA THR A 8 28.78 -16.40 -10.87
C THR A 8 28.72 -15.41 -12.04
N VAL A 9 27.81 -15.64 -12.99
CA VAL A 9 27.52 -14.64 -14.02
C VAL A 9 26.68 -13.54 -13.37
N GLN A 10 27.32 -12.47 -12.86
CA GLN A 10 26.65 -11.19 -12.59
C GLN A 10 26.13 -10.61 -13.93
N GLY A 11 24.96 -11.03 -14.37
CA GLY A 11 24.35 -10.54 -15.61
C GLY A 11 23.67 -9.18 -15.42
N PRO A 12 23.30 -8.49 -16.52
CA PRO A 12 22.48 -7.27 -16.45
C PRO A 12 21.17 -7.45 -15.65
N ARG A 13 20.64 -8.68 -15.60
CA ARG A 13 19.46 -9.03 -14.80
C ARG A 13 19.74 -9.00 -13.29
N ASP A 14 20.87 -9.53 -12.85
CA ASP A 14 21.23 -9.55 -11.42
C ASP A 14 21.56 -8.15 -10.91
N ALA A 15 22.25 -7.36 -11.75
CA ALA A 15 22.49 -5.94 -11.47
C ALA A 15 21.16 -5.17 -11.31
N ALA A 16 20.21 -5.37 -12.23
CA ALA A 16 18.88 -4.76 -12.14
C ALA A 16 18.09 -5.23 -10.91
N ALA A 17 18.14 -6.51 -10.57
CA ALA A 17 17.48 -7.05 -9.39
C ALA A 17 18.05 -6.47 -8.09
N ASN A 18 19.38 -6.37 -7.98
CA ASN A 18 20.03 -5.75 -6.83
C ASN A 18 19.70 -4.26 -6.72
N ALA A 19 19.70 -3.53 -7.85
CA ALA A 19 19.31 -2.12 -7.88
C ALA A 19 17.85 -1.93 -7.44
N LEU A 20 16.94 -2.80 -7.91
CA LEU A 20 15.54 -2.80 -7.49
C LEU A 20 15.40 -3.03 -5.98
N GLY A 21 16.14 -3.99 -5.42
CA GLY A 21 16.16 -4.26 -3.98
C GLY A 21 16.68 -3.08 -3.16
N ALA A 22 17.79 -2.49 -3.57
CA ALA A 22 18.37 -1.31 -2.92
C ALA A 22 17.41 -0.10 -2.98
N LEU A 23 16.80 0.15 -4.14
CA LEU A 23 15.79 1.20 -4.30
C LEU A 23 14.58 0.93 -3.39
N ALA A 24 14.09 -0.30 -3.33
CA ALA A 24 12.94 -0.66 -2.50
C ALA A 24 13.18 -0.38 -1.02
N LEU A 25 14.39 -0.62 -0.51
CA LEU A 25 14.77 -0.29 0.88
C LEU A 25 14.71 1.22 1.13
N VAL A 26 15.44 2.01 0.33
CA VAL A 26 15.49 3.47 0.49
C VAL A 26 14.10 4.09 0.35
N VAL A 27 13.33 3.66 -0.66
CA VAL A 27 11.96 4.13 -0.87
C VAL A 27 11.08 3.77 0.31
N SER A 28 11.16 2.56 0.84
CA SER A 28 10.33 2.12 1.97
C SER A 28 10.64 2.90 3.24
N ASP A 29 11.92 3.15 3.53
CA ASP A 29 12.36 3.82 4.75
C ASP A 29 12.02 5.31 4.74
N GLU A 30 12.35 6.01 3.66
CA GLU A 30 12.06 7.44 3.52
C GLU A 30 10.55 7.70 3.42
N MET A 31 9.82 6.89 2.64
CA MET A 31 8.36 7.00 2.55
C MET A 31 7.72 6.74 3.91
N THR A 32 8.18 5.73 4.66
CA THR A 32 7.71 5.45 6.02
C THR A 32 7.90 6.66 6.91
N ARG A 33 9.11 7.24 6.94
CA ARG A 33 9.39 8.43 7.75
C ARG A 33 8.50 9.61 7.37
N ALA A 34 8.37 9.91 6.08
CA ALA A 34 7.55 11.02 5.59
C ALA A 34 6.07 10.85 5.96
N VAL A 35 5.51 9.65 5.74
CA VAL A 35 4.11 9.33 6.02
C VAL A 35 3.80 9.40 7.51
N VAL A 36 4.65 8.79 8.34
CA VAL A 36 4.46 8.73 9.79
C VAL A 36 4.53 10.13 10.40
N ALA A 37 5.50 10.94 9.98
CA ALA A 37 5.65 12.32 10.43
C ALA A 37 4.46 13.20 10.01
N ALA A 38 4.05 13.12 8.74
CA ALA A 38 2.96 13.94 8.22
C ALA A 38 1.60 13.59 8.85
N ALA A 39 1.33 12.30 9.08
CA ALA A 39 0.10 11.88 9.73
C ALA A 39 0.11 12.04 11.26
N ASP A 40 1.25 12.44 11.85
CA ASP A 40 1.44 12.53 13.31
C ASP A 40 1.06 11.22 14.02
N GLN A 41 1.60 10.11 13.51
CA GLN A 41 1.30 8.77 14.01
C GLN A 41 2.51 8.10 14.64
N ALA A 42 2.26 7.08 15.47
CA ALA A 42 3.32 6.30 16.10
C ALA A 42 3.93 5.24 15.17
N SER A 43 3.25 4.86 14.08
CA SER A 43 3.72 3.81 13.17
C SER A 43 3.14 3.96 11.76
N THR A 44 3.80 3.33 10.78
CA THR A 44 3.30 3.25 9.40
C THR A 44 1.97 2.50 9.30
N THR A 45 1.72 1.53 10.19
CA THR A 45 0.46 0.78 10.24
C THR A 45 -0.69 1.67 10.67
N ASP A 46 -0.45 2.61 11.59
CA ASP A 46 -1.46 3.58 12.05
C ASP A 46 -1.81 4.54 10.92
N ALA A 47 -0.81 5.08 10.23
CA ALA A 47 -1.02 5.90 9.05
C ALA A 47 -1.74 5.13 7.93
N ALA A 48 -1.34 3.88 7.67
CA ALA A 48 -1.99 3.02 6.68
C ALA A 48 -3.45 2.71 7.03
N ALA A 49 -3.79 2.58 8.31
CA ALA A 49 -5.17 2.43 8.75
C ALA A 49 -6.00 3.66 8.41
N LEU A 50 -5.49 4.86 8.71
CA LEU A 50 -6.17 6.12 8.39
C LEU A 50 -6.38 6.28 6.88
N VAL A 51 -5.34 6.04 6.08
CA VAL A 51 -5.42 6.10 4.61
C VAL A 51 -6.40 5.05 4.06
N SER A 52 -6.34 3.82 4.54
CA SER A 52 -7.25 2.75 4.07
C SER A 52 -8.70 3.04 4.42
N LEU A 53 -8.98 3.52 5.66
CA LEU A 53 -10.31 3.97 6.08
C LEU A 53 -10.83 5.15 5.25
N ALA A 54 -9.94 6.06 4.83
CA ALA A 54 -10.32 7.19 3.98
C ALA A 54 -10.63 6.78 2.53
N GLN A 55 -9.97 5.74 2.02
CA GLN A 55 -10.01 5.39 0.61
C GLN A 55 -11.03 4.30 0.27
N PHE A 56 -11.07 3.22 1.05
CA PHE A 56 -11.86 2.04 0.68
C PHE A 56 -12.37 1.19 1.86
N LEU A 57 -12.07 1.59 3.11
CA LEU A 57 -12.55 0.92 4.32
C LEU A 57 -13.50 1.79 5.17
N ASP A 58 -14.16 2.80 4.60
CA ASP A 58 -15.12 3.58 5.38
C ASP A 58 -16.24 2.70 5.94
N GLY A 59 -16.43 2.73 7.26
CA GLY A 59 -17.40 1.90 7.96
C GLY A 59 -17.05 0.42 8.01
N ALA A 60 -15.82 0.03 7.69
CA ALA A 60 -15.38 -1.36 7.73
C ALA A 60 -15.44 -1.94 9.16
N THR A 61 -15.70 -3.25 9.25
CA THR A 61 -15.60 -4.00 10.51
C THR A 61 -14.14 -4.18 10.90
N LEU A 62 -13.87 -4.42 12.19
CA LEU A 62 -12.53 -4.81 12.66
C LEU A 62 -11.98 -6.05 11.93
N ASP A 63 -12.88 -6.98 11.59
CA ASP A 63 -12.56 -8.17 10.81
C ASP A 63 -11.98 -7.83 9.42
N ARG A 64 -12.61 -6.87 8.73
CA ARG A 64 -12.10 -6.37 7.46
C ARG A 64 -10.80 -5.59 7.65
N VAL A 65 -10.70 -4.74 8.67
CA VAL A 65 -9.50 -3.95 8.95
C VAL A 65 -8.26 -4.83 9.20
N HIS A 66 -8.36 -5.91 10.01
CA HIS A 66 -7.18 -6.75 10.28
C HIS A 66 -6.69 -7.48 9.04
N ARG A 67 -7.62 -8.03 8.24
CA ARG A 67 -7.30 -8.66 6.96
C ARG A 67 -6.59 -7.69 6.04
N VAL A 68 -7.12 -6.46 5.94
CA VAL A 68 -6.57 -5.47 5.01
C VAL A 68 -5.18 -5.00 5.37
N LEU A 69 -4.98 -4.71 6.65
CA LEU A 69 -3.72 -4.18 7.10
C LEU A 69 -2.66 -5.28 7.29
N GLY A 70 -3.05 -6.56 7.21
CA GLY A 70 -2.16 -7.68 7.45
C GLY A 70 -1.69 -7.74 8.90
N VAL A 71 -2.57 -7.36 9.84
CA VAL A 71 -2.30 -7.41 11.28
C VAL A 71 -3.14 -8.50 11.92
N THR A 72 -2.72 -8.98 13.09
CA THR A 72 -3.54 -9.96 13.83
C THR A 72 -4.87 -9.34 14.27
N PRO A 73 -5.93 -10.13 14.51
CA PRO A 73 -7.20 -9.62 15.01
C PRO A 73 -7.05 -8.80 16.31
N SER A 74 -6.23 -9.29 17.25
CA SER A 74 -5.90 -8.55 18.48
C SER A 74 -5.07 -7.29 18.22
N GLY A 75 -4.20 -7.31 17.20
CA GLY A 75 -3.47 -6.15 16.72
C GLY A 75 -4.40 -5.07 16.17
N ALA A 76 -5.42 -5.43 15.39
CA ALA A 76 -6.41 -4.49 14.87
C ALA A 76 -7.25 -3.85 15.97
N VAL A 77 -7.65 -4.60 17.01
CA VAL A 77 -8.34 -4.04 18.17
C VAL A 77 -7.46 -2.96 18.83
N ARG A 78 -6.21 -3.28 19.17
CA ARG A 78 -5.27 -2.35 19.82
C ARG A 78 -4.96 -1.12 18.96
N LEU A 79 -4.84 -1.32 17.65
CA LEU A 79 -4.65 -0.26 16.66
C LEU A 79 -5.83 0.71 16.69
N VAL A 80 -7.05 0.20 16.52
CA VAL A 80 -8.26 1.03 16.48
C VAL A 80 -8.52 1.68 17.85
N ASP A 81 -8.26 0.99 18.97
CA ASP A 81 -8.37 1.59 20.30
C ASP A 81 -7.44 2.81 20.46
N ARG A 82 -6.22 2.74 19.91
CA ARG A 82 -5.28 3.86 19.96
C ARG A 82 -5.74 5.02 19.09
N LEU A 83 -6.20 4.74 17.87
CA LEU A 83 -6.74 5.77 16.97
C LEU A 83 -7.99 6.44 17.57
N GLU A 84 -8.85 5.66 18.26
CA GLU A 84 -10.06 6.17 18.93
C GLU A 84 -9.70 7.04 20.13
N ARG A 85 -8.74 6.60 20.97
CA ARG A 85 -8.20 7.43 22.07
C ARG A 85 -7.59 8.74 21.60
N ASN A 86 -7.00 8.75 20.40
CA ASN A 86 -6.43 9.94 19.78
C ASN A 86 -7.48 10.79 19.03
N GLY A 87 -8.77 10.44 19.08
CA GLY A 87 -9.84 11.20 18.42
C GLY A 87 -9.87 11.09 16.89
N LEU A 88 -9.14 10.14 16.29
CA LEU A 88 -8.99 10.01 14.84
C LEU A 88 -10.04 9.08 14.22
N VAL A 89 -10.60 8.17 15.01
CA VAL A 89 -11.69 7.28 14.59
C VAL A 89 -12.78 7.23 15.65
N ARG A 90 -13.95 6.75 15.24
CA ARG A 90 -15.06 6.36 16.12
C ARG A 90 -15.57 4.98 15.74
N ARG A 91 -16.09 4.25 16.72
CA ARG A 91 -16.78 2.97 16.52
C ARG A 91 -18.29 3.16 16.61
N ASP A 92 -18.97 2.90 15.50
CA ASP A 92 -20.42 2.87 15.45
C ASP A 92 -20.93 1.41 15.53
N ALA A 93 -22.23 1.22 15.80
CA ALA A 93 -22.86 -0.08 15.61
C ALA A 93 -22.68 -0.52 14.15
N GLY A 94 -22.21 -1.75 13.94
CA GLY A 94 -22.01 -2.30 12.62
C GLY A 94 -23.32 -2.70 11.92
N PRO A 95 -23.27 -3.10 10.65
CA PRO A 95 -24.46 -3.37 9.83
C PRO A 95 -25.39 -4.45 10.39
N ASP A 96 -24.84 -5.41 11.13
CA ASP A 96 -25.55 -6.52 11.79
C ASP A 96 -25.95 -6.22 13.24
N GLY A 97 -25.68 -4.99 13.73
CA GLY A 97 -25.90 -4.56 15.11
C GLY A 97 -24.96 -5.19 16.16
N ARG A 98 -24.17 -6.20 15.79
CA ARG A 98 -23.27 -6.94 16.69
C ARG A 98 -21.81 -6.54 16.47
N SER A 99 -21.42 -6.32 15.23
CA SER A 99 -20.10 -5.83 14.86
C SER A 99 -19.94 -4.34 15.19
N ARG A 100 -18.70 -3.85 15.15
CA ARG A 100 -18.38 -2.43 15.29
C ARG A 100 -17.78 -1.95 13.97
N ALA A 101 -18.43 -0.96 13.37
CA ALA A 101 -17.93 -0.29 12.18
C ALA A 101 -16.96 0.82 12.61
N VAL A 102 -15.81 0.91 11.94
CA VAL A 102 -14.80 1.93 12.22
C VAL A 102 -14.93 3.05 11.18
N ARG A 103 -15.05 4.29 11.65
CA ARG A 103 -15.13 5.48 10.79
C ARG A 103 -14.14 6.53 11.21
N LEU A 104 -13.59 7.25 10.25
CA LEU A 104 -12.75 8.42 10.53
C LEU A 104 -13.60 9.57 11.09
N THR A 105 -13.00 10.30 12.04
CA THR A 105 -13.41 11.66 12.38
C THR A 105 -12.91 12.64 11.31
N ASP A 106 -13.28 13.91 11.42
CA ASP A 106 -12.73 14.94 10.52
C ASP A 106 -11.22 15.13 10.71
N GLU A 107 -10.74 15.02 11.95
CA GLU A 107 -9.32 15.02 12.25
C GLU A 107 -8.62 13.81 11.62
N GLY A 108 -9.17 12.59 11.79
CA GLY A 108 -8.63 11.39 11.16
C GLY A 108 -8.57 11.49 9.64
N ARG A 109 -9.59 12.11 9.01
CA ARG A 109 -9.57 12.42 7.57
C ARG A 109 -8.47 13.40 7.19
N GLY A 110 -8.22 14.41 8.03
CA GLY A 110 -7.08 15.33 7.88
C GLY A 110 -5.75 14.58 7.86
N ARG A 111 -5.47 13.80 8.90
CA ARG A 111 -4.24 13.01 9.02
C ARG A 111 -4.05 12.02 7.87
N ALA A 112 -5.12 11.40 7.38
CA ALA A 112 -5.08 10.53 6.21
C ALA A 112 -4.64 11.30 4.95
N ARG A 113 -5.18 12.50 4.72
CA ARG A 113 -4.77 13.35 3.59
C ARG A 113 -3.31 13.77 3.69
N ASP A 114 -2.85 14.14 4.88
CA ASP A 114 -1.45 14.54 5.11
C ASP A 114 -0.49 13.38 4.81
N ALA A 115 -0.81 12.16 5.27
CA ALA A 115 -0.06 10.95 4.91
C ALA A 115 0.00 10.72 3.39
N GLN A 116 -1.13 10.82 2.70
CA GLN A 116 -1.19 10.62 1.25
C GLN A 116 -0.39 11.69 0.50
N ALA A 117 -0.51 12.95 0.90
CA ALA A 117 0.22 14.06 0.31
C ALA A 117 1.74 13.91 0.50
N ALA A 118 2.19 13.56 1.71
CA ALA A 118 3.61 13.31 1.98
C ALA A 118 4.17 12.16 1.16
N ARG A 119 3.41 11.05 1.05
CA ARG A 119 3.77 9.93 0.18
C ARG A 119 3.88 10.36 -1.28
N ALA A 120 2.88 11.09 -1.78
CA ALA A 120 2.86 11.55 -3.17
C ALA A 120 4.05 12.47 -3.46
N ALA A 121 4.32 13.45 -2.60
CA ALA A 121 5.44 14.37 -2.74
C ALA A 121 6.79 13.64 -2.81
N TYR A 122 7.02 12.69 -1.89
CA TYR A 122 8.26 11.90 -1.90
C TYR A 122 8.38 11.08 -3.20
N LEU A 123 7.35 10.31 -3.57
CA LEU A 123 7.42 9.46 -4.76
C LEU A 123 7.55 10.26 -6.06
N SER A 124 6.87 11.40 -6.18
CA SER A 124 6.99 12.30 -7.33
C SER A 124 8.40 12.90 -7.44
N SER A 125 9.09 13.15 -6.32
CA SER A 125 10.48 13.64 -6.38
C SER A 125 11.46 12.61 -6.96
N LEU A 126 11.19 11.30 -6.80
CA LEU A 126 12.06 10.23 -7.32
C LEU A 126 12.04 10.16 -8.85
N THR A 127 10.95 10.57 -9.47
CA THR A 127 10.78 10.57 -10.94
C THR A 127 10.97 11.94 -11.57
N ALA A 128 11.29 12.98 -10.77
CA ALA A 128 11.34 14.37 -11.24
C ALA A 128 12.44 14.63 -12.29
N ALA A 129 13.49 13.79 -12.32
CA ALA A 129 14.57 13.90 -13.30
C ALA A 129 14.27 13.20 -14.64
N LEU A 130 13.17 12.43 -14.72
CA LEU A 130 12.81 11.68 -15.91
C LEU A 130 11.95 12.54 -16.86
N SER A 131 12.14 12.34 -18.16
CA SER A 131 11.22 12.88 -19.17
C SER A 131 9.85 12.20 -19.09
N ALA A 132 8.83 12.80 -19.72
CA ALA A 132 7.50 12.19 -19.78
C ALA A 132 7.52 10.79 -20.44
N GLU A 133 8.34 10.62 -21.47
CA GLU A 133 8.51 9.36 -22.19
C GLU A 133 9.19 8.31 -21.30
N GLU A 134 10.22 8.70 -20.54
CA GLU A 134 10.89 7.82 -19.57
C GLU A 134 9.96 7.41 -18.43
N VAL A 135 9.11 8.32 -17.93
CA VAL A 135 8.08 8.02 -16.93
C VAL A 135 7.08 7.00 -17.45
N ASP A 136 6.65 7.12 -18.71
CA ASP A 136 5.73 6.17 -19.34
C ASP A 136 6.36 4.79 -19.49
N VAL A 137 7.64 4.71 -19.89
CA VAL A 137 8.41 3.45 -19.95
C VAL A 137 8.53 2.84 -18.55
N LEU A 138 8.93 3.64 -17.55
CA LEU A 138 9.05 3.20 -16.16
C LEU A 138 7.71 2.64 -15.63
N ARG A 139 6.60 3.34 -15.89
CA ARG A 139 5.25 2.89 -15.51
C ARG A 139 4.95 1.51 -16.10
N GLY A 140 5.27 1.30 -17.37
CA GLY A 140 5.08 0.00 -18.04
C GLY A 140 5.91 -1.12 -17.40
N LEU A 141 7.19 -0.87 -17.13
CA LEU A 141 8.09 -1.84 -16.51
C LEU A 141 7.66 -2.19 -15.08
N ILE A 142 7.29 -1.20 -14.27
CA ILE A 142 6.74 -1.41 -12.92
C ILE A 142 5.46 -2.24 -13.00
N GLY A 143 4.59 -1.97 -13.98
CA GLY A 143 3.38 -2.77 -14.22
C GLY A 143 3.68 -4.26 -14.42
N THR A 144 4.66 -4.58 -15.26
CA THR A 144 5.11 -5.96 -15.50
C THR A 144 5.65 -6.61 -14.22
N VAL A 145 6.50 -5.92 -13.47
CA VAL A 145 7.04 -6.42 -12.19
C VAL A 145 5.92 -6.67 -11.18
N MET A 146 4.95 -5.74 -11.10
CA MET A 146 3.82 -5.84 -10.19
C MET A 146 2.93 -7.06 -10.47
N THR A 147 2.78 -7.46 -11.73
CA THR A 147 2.08 -8.71 -12.08
C THR A 147 2.76 -9.93 -11.43
N GLY A 148 4.09 -10.01 -11.48
CA GLY A 148 4.86 -11.06 -10.82
C GLY A 148 4.70 -11.04 -9.30
N VAL A 149 4.82 -9.85 -8.69
CA VAL A 149 4.67 -9.66 -7.23
C VAL A 149 3.29 -10.12 -6.76
N VAL A 150 2.23 -9.75 -7.46
CA VAL A 150 0.86 -10.11 -7.08
C VAL A 150 0.62 -11.61 -7.25
N ALA A 151 1.12 -12.22 -8.31
CA ALA A 151 0.94 -13.64 -8.56
C ALA A 151 1.60 -14.54 -7.50
N HIS A 152 2.66 -14.08 -6.84
CA HIS A 152 3.48 -14.87 -5.91
C HIS A 152 3.25 -14.48 -4.44
N LYS A 153 2.25 -13.63 -4.16
CA LYS A 153 1.96 -13.18 -2.82
C LYS A 153 0.97 -14.12 -2.14
N ASP A 154 1.35 -14.66 -1.00
CA ASP A 154 0.40 -15.28 -0.07
C ASP A 154 -0.47 -14.19 0.58
N GLY A 155 -1.77 -14.24 0.32
CA GLY A 155 -2.77 -13.38 0.93
C GLY A 155 -2.95 -12.01 0.26
N GLY A 156 -3.99 -11.91 -0.57
CA GLY A 156 -4.82 -10.71 -0.85
C GLY A 156 -4.15 -9.43 -1.41
N ALA A 157 -4.98 -8.59 -2.03
CA ALA A 157 -4.65 -7.34 -2.73
C ALA A 157 -4.12 -6.18 -1.83
N TRP A 158 -3.45 -6.49 -0.72
CA TRP A 158 -3.05 -5.59 0.36
C TRP A 158 -1.85 -4.69 0.06
N THR A 159 -1.32 -4.72 -1.16
CA THR A 159 -0.17 -3.88 -1.54
C THR A 159 -0.51 -2.39 -1.50
N CYS A 160 -1.79 -2.04 -1.55
CA CYS A 160 -2.26 -0.66 -1.74
C CYS A 160 -2.62 0.12 -0.46
N ARG A 161 -2.26 -0.35 0.74
CA ARG A 161 -2.71 0.23 2.05
C ARG A 161 -2.28 1.68 2.35
N LEU A 162 -1.45 2.28 1.48
CA LEU A 162 -1.06 3.70 1.51
C LEU A 162 -1.26 4.40 0.15
N CYS A 163 -1.84 3.72 -0.83
CA CYS A 163 -1.98 4.28 -2.17
C CYS A 163 -3.06 5.36 -2.21
N ASP A 164 -2.77 6.41 -2.98
CA ASP A 164 -3.82 7.20 -3.62
C ASP A 164 -4.32 6.39 -4.84
N LEU A 165 -5.56 5.91 -4.75
CA LEU A 165 -6.16 5.08 -5.79
C LEU A 165 -6.49 5.88 -7.06
N THR A 166 -6.68 7.18 -6.94
CA THR A 166 -6.93 8.09 -8.06
C THR A 166 -5.63 8.35 -8.82
N ALA A 167 -4.53 8.63 -8.11
CA ALA A 167 -3.21 8.80 -8.72
C ALA A 167 -2.74 7.53 -9.45
N CYS A 168 -3.12 6.35 -8.95
CA CYS A 168 -2.87 5.07 -9.60
C CYS A 168 -3.84 4.75 -10.76
N ARG A 169 -4.70 5.71 -11.13
CA ARG A 169 -5.71 5.60 -12.20
C ARG A 169 -6.59 4.34 -12.06
N ARG A 170 -6.87 3.95 -10.82
CA ARG A 170 -7.70 2.79 -10.51
C ARG A 170 -9.14 2.94 -11.04
N PRO A 171 -9.79 4.12 -10.96
CA PRO A 171 -11.12 4.32 -11.58
C PRO A 171 -11.12 4.14 -13.10
N GLN A 172 -9.99 4.39 -13.77
CA GLN A 172 -9.80 4.18 -15.21
C GLN A 172 -9.42 2.74 -15.57
N GLY A 173 -9.27 1.85 -14.57
CA GLY A 173 -8.88 0.46 -14.79
C GLY A 173 -7.41 0.27 -15.14
N GLU A 174 -6.54 1.23 -14.81
CA GLU A 174 -5.11 1.18 -15.16
C GLU A 174 -4.21 0.77 -13.97
N CYS A 175 -4.78 0.54 -12.80
CA CYS A 175 -4.01 0.17 -11.61
C CYS A 175 -3.32 -1.20 -11.80
N PRO A 176 -1.97 -1.27 -11.84
CA PRO A 176 -1.26 -2.51 -12.13
C PRO A 176 -1.52 -3.59 -11.07
N ALA A 177 -1.59 -3.21 -9.80
CA ALA A 177 -1.86 -4.15 -8.71
C ALA A 177 -3.29 -4.73 -8.78
N LEU A 178 -4.30 -3.90 -9.04
CA LEU A 178 -5.68 -4.37 -9.17
C LEU A 178 -5.84 -5.27 -10.40
N ASN A 179 -5.25 -4.88 -11.52
CA ASN A 179 -5.35 -5.63 -12.77
C ASN A 179 -4.65 -6.98 -12.65
N ALA A 180 -3.47 -7.02 -12.05
CA ALA A 180 -2.80 -8.27 -11.74
C ALA A 180 -3.64 -9.13 -10.79
N ALA A 181 -4.22 -8.56 -9.73
CA ALA A 181 -5.04 -9.31 -8.78
C ALA A 181 -6.29 -9.90 -9.46
N ARG A 182 -6.95 -9.15 -10.34
CA ARG A 182 -8.10 -9.64 -11.14
C ARG A 182 -7.71 -10.77 -12.08
N GLN A 183 -6.53 -10.71 -12.68
CA GLN A 183 -6.03 -11.77 -13.56
C GLN A 183 -5.68 -13.04 -12.78
N THR A 184 -5.04 -12.90 -11.61
CA THR A 184 -4.59 -14.03 -10.80
C THR A 184 -5.72 -14.69 -10.01
N TYR A 185 -6.61 -13.90 -9.40
CA TYR A 185 -7.61 -14.40 -8.45
C TYR A 185 -9.06 -14.25 -8.93
N GLY A 186 -9.30 -13.63 -10.09
CA GLY A 186 -10.65 -13.34 -10.59
C GLY A 186 -11.26 -12.05 -10.02
N VAL A 187 -12.49 -11.72 -10.45
CA VAL A 187 -13.17 -10.45 -10.13
C VAL A 187 -13.88 -10.48 -8.77
N ALA A 188 -14.17 -11.68 -8.25
CA ALA A 188 -14.99 -11.89 -7.06
C ALA A 188 -14.15 -12.53 -5.95
N GLU A 189 -13.66 -11.71 -4.99
CA GLU A 189 -13.39 -12.13 -3.60
C GLU A 189 -12.84 -10.99 -2.71
N HIS A 190 -12.44 -9.84 -3.25
CA HIS A 190 -11.75 -8.79 -2.48
C HIS A 190 -12.34 -7.37 -2.62
N ALA A 191 -13.55 -7.26 -3.18
CA ALA A 191 -14.25 -5.99 -3.36
C ALA A 191 -15.14 -5.57 -2.17
N GLU A 192 -15.31 -6.43 -1.17
CA GLU A 192 -16.16 -6.17 0.02
C GLU A 192 -15.41 -6.14 1.35
#